data_AF-A0A5R2MZC9-F1
#
_entry.id   AF-A0A5R2MZC9-F1
#
_cell.length_a   1.000
_cell.length_b   1.000
_cell.length_c   1.000
_cell.angle_alpha   90.00
_cell.angle_beta   90.00
_cell.angle_gamma   90.00
#
_symmetry.space_group_name_H-M   'P 1'
#
loop_
_entity.id
_entity.type
_entity.pdbx_description
1 polymer ?
#
loop_
_entity_poly.entity_id
_entity_poly.type
_entity_poly.pdbx_seq_one_letter_code
_entity_poly.pdbx_strand_id
1 'polypeptide(L)'
;EELPDDTAALARYLIGKLVVRDLPDGRVSGRIVETEAYVAGDAAGHGFRGMTERNRSLFLERGHAYVYLAYGISFMLNVSSEAQGTGTGVLIRALEPLEGIEIMRLNRGV
;
A
#
# COMPACT_ATOMS: atom_id res chain seq x y z
N GLU A 1 7.37 16.90 -3.43
CA GLU A 1 8.59 16.09 -3.60
C GLU A 1 8.26 14.92 -4.51
N GLU A 2 9.23 14.54 -5.33
CA GLU A 2 9.14 13.39 -6.23
C GLU A 2 9.28 12.09 -5.44
N LEU A 3 8.57 11.04 -5.85
CA LEU A 3 8.63 9.74 -5.18
C LEU A 3 9.99 9.06 -5.45
N PRO A 4 10.63 8.44 -4.43
CA PRO A 4 11.86 7.70 -4.64
C PRO A 4 11.77 6.62 -5.72
N ASP A 5 12.86 6.45 -6.45
CA ASP A 5 12.97 5.50 -7.56
C ASP A 5 13.09 4.04 -7.10
N ASP A 6 13.77 3.80 -5.99
CA ASP A 6 14.03 2.46 -5.43
C ASP A 6 12.88 2.00 -4.52
N THR A 7 12.48 0.73 -4.63
CA THR A 7 11.39 0.14 -3.85
C THR A 7 11.65 0.25 -2.34
N ALA A 8 12.87 -0.04 -1.88
CA ALA A 8 13.19 0.01 -0.46
C ALA A 8 13.28 1.45 0.06
N ALA A 9 13.76 2.39 -0.77
CA ALA A 9 13.73 3.82 -0.49
C ALA A 9 12.30 4.35 -0.39
N LEU A 10 11.40 3.95 -1.29
CA LEU A 10 9.99 4.30 -1.22
C LEU A 10 9.35 3.79 0.07
N ALA A 11 9.64 2.54 0.48
CA ALA A 11 9.12 1.99 1.73
C ALA A 11 9.53 2.85 2.94
N ARG A 12 10.81 3.21 3.04
CA ARG A 12 11.31 4.11 4.09
C ARG A 12 10.70 5.51 4.01
N TYR A 13 10.53 6.04 2.81
CA TYR A 13 9.94 7.37 2.58
C TYR A 13 8.48 7.44 3.02
N LEU A 14 7.74 6.34 2.89
CA LEU A 14 6.32 6.27 3.30
C LEU A 14 6.14 6.28 4.82
N ILE A 15 7.13 5.84 5.61
CA ILE A 15 7.07 5.92 7.07
C ILE A 15 6.90 7.39 7.51
N GLY A 16 5.90 7.64 8.36
CA GLY A 16 5.54 8.97 8.83
C GLY A 16 4.59 9.75 7.92
N LYS A 17 4.35 9.29 6.68
CA LYS A 17 3.33 9.87 5.79
C LYS A 17 1.93 9.45 6.23
N LEU A 18 0.91 10.14 5.73
CA LEU A 18 -0.48 9.89 6.08
C LEU A 18 -1.21 9.14 4.96
N VAL A 19 -1.98 8.13 5.35
CA VAL A 19 -3.09 7.62 4.53
C VAL A 19 -4.34 8.36 4.98
N VAL A 20 -5.01 9.02 4.03
CA VAL A 20 -6.22 9.80 4.28
C VAL A 20 -7.33 9.25 3.40
N ARG A 21 -8.52 9.09 3.97
CA ARG A 21 -9.72 8.69 3.25
C ARG A 21 -10.88 9.58 3.67
N ASP A 22 -11.43 10.30 2.69
CA ASP A 22 -12.65 11.08 2.85
C ASP A 22 -13.85 10.16 2.62
N LEU A 23 -14.73 10.05 3.62
CA LEU A 23 -15.98 9.29 3.57
C LEU A 23 -17.17 10.25 3.71
N PRO A 24 -18.39 9.86 3.29
CA PRO A 24 -19.60 10.65 3.54
C PRO A 24 -19.80 11.02 5.01
N ASP A 25 -19.44 10.11 5.92
CA ASP A 25 -19.64 10.26 7.37
C ASP A 25 -18.47 10.99 8.07
N GLY A 26 -17.42 11.34 7.32
CA GLY A 26 -16.26 12.08 7.84
C GLY A 26 -14.93 11.62 7.27
N ARG A 27 -13.88 12.38 7.59
CA ARG A 27 -12.50 12.04 7.24
C ARG A 27 -11.93 11.04 8.25
N VAL A 28 -11.23 10.03 7.73
CA VAL A 28 -10.39 9.13 8.53
C VAL A 28 -8.95 9.21 8.06
N SER A 29 -7.99 9.23 8.98
CA SER A 29 -6.58 9.25 8.64
C SER A 29 -5.70 8.51 9.64
N GLY A 30 -4.59 7.98 9.14
CA GLY A 30 -3.56 7.34 9.97
C GLY A 30 -2.17 7.54 9.41
N ARG A 31 -1.19 7.67 10.30
CA ARG A 31 0.23 7.76 9.97
C ARG A 31 0.79 6.37 9.71
N ILE A 32 1.49 6.19 8.60
CA ILE A 32 2.14 4.92 8.28
C ILE A 32 3.30 4.70 9.24
N VAL A 33 3.26 3.60 10.00
CA VAL A 33 4.30 3.23 10.98
C VAL A 33 4.99 1.92 10.65
N GLU A 34 4.45 1.14 9.71
CA GLU A 34 5.05 -0.12 9.26
C GLU A 34 4.78 -0.34 7.77
N THR A 35 5.84 -0.67 7.03
CA THR A 35 5.80 -0.98 5.60
C THR A 35 6.68 -2.18 5.29
N GLU A 36 6.37 -2.90 4.21
CA GLU A 36 7.19 -4.01 3.71
C GLU A 36 7.43 -3.83 2.20
N ALA A 37 8.67 -3.99 1.76
CA ALA A 37 9.11 -3.78 0.38
C ALA A 37 9.20 -5.11 -0.37
N TYR A 38 8.59 -5.19 -1.55
CA TYR A 38 8.70 -6.32 -2.48
C TYR A 38 9.47 -5.88 -3.73
N VAL A 39 10.77 -6.17 -3.75
CA VAL A 39 11.72 -5.75 -4.79
C VAL A 39 11.67 -6.67 -6.02
N ALA A 40 12.29 -6.24 -7.12
CA ALA A 40 12.37 -7.04 -8.33
C ALA A 40 13.11 -8.36 -8.06
N GLY A 41 12.53 -9.48 -8.51
CA GLY A 41 13.10 -10.81 -8.29
C GLY A 41 12.84 -11.42 -6.90
N ASP A 42 12.10 -10.74 -6.02
CA ASP A 42 11.69 -11.30 -4.74
C ASP A 42 10.57 -12.34 -4.91
N ALA A 43 10.85 -13.60 -4.54
CA ALA A 43 9.90 -14.70 -4.64
C ALA A 43 8.65 -14.56 -3.74
N ALA A 44 8.70 -13.70 -2.72
CA ALA A 44 7.54 -13.37 -1.89
C ALA A 44 6.59 -12.37 -2.58
N GLY A 45 7.09 -11.59 -3.55
CA GLY A 45 6.34 -10.55 -4.24
C GLY A 45 5.38 -11.09 -5.30
N HIS A 46 4.19 -10.48 -5.41
CA HIS A 46 3.22 -10.85 -6.45
C HIS A 46 3.71 -10.58 -7.88
N GLY A 47 4.73 -9.73 -8.07
CA GLY A 47 5.37 -9.49 -9.36
C GLY A 47 6.37 -10.55 -9.79
N PHE A 48 6.79 -11.46 -8.89
CA PHE A 48 7.88 -12.42 -9.16
C PHE A 48 7.68 -13.26 -10.42
N ARG A 49 6.45 -13.72 -10.65
CA ARG A 49 6.08 -14.56 -11.81
C ARG A 49 5.60 -13.74 -13.01
N GLY A 50 5.77 -12.43 -12.97
CA GLY A 50 5.29 -11.51 -14.00
C GLY A 50 3.85 -11.01 -13.78
N MET A 51 3.37 -10.29 -14.78
CA MET A 51 2.09 -9.60 -14.75
C MET A 51 0.91 -10.56 -14.97
N THR A 52 -0.16 -10.32 -14.24
CA THR A 52 -1.47 -10.95 -14.34
C THR A 52 -2.53 -9.84 -14.26
N GLU A 53 -3.77 -10.14 -14.65
CA GLU A 53 -4.88 -9.19 -14.52
C GLU A 53 -5.03 -8.67 -13.07
N ARG A 54 -4.84 -9.57 -12.10
CA ARG A 54 -4.97 -9.27 -10.67
C ARG A 54 -3.90 -8.29 -10.17
N ASN A 55 -2.64 -8.45 -10.57
CA ASN A 55 -1.52 -7.65 -10.04
C ASN A 55 -1.10 -6.50 -10.96
N ARG A 56 -1.82 -6.24 -12.06
CA ARG A 56 -1.46 -5.24 -13.09
C ARG A 56 -1.11 -3.86 -12.53
N SER A 57 -1.71 -3.45 -11.41
CA SER A 57 -1.40 -2.17 -10.75
C SER A 57 0.04 -2.08 -10.26
N LEU A 58 0.69 -3.20 -9.88
CA LEU A 58 2.12 -3.23 -9.53
C LEU A 58 3.04 -2.94 -10.71
N PHE A 59 2.54 -3.09 -11.94
CA PHE A 59 3.30 -2.87 -13.17
C PHE A 59 3.04 -1.49 -13.78
N LEU A 60 2.22 -0.65 -13.14
CA LEU A 60 2.08 0.77 -13.50
C LEU A 60 3.29 1.58 -12.98
N GLU A 61 3.35 2.85 -13.34
CA GLU A 61 4.34 3.77 -12.75
C GLU A 61 4.21 3.82 -11.21
N ARG A 62 5.26 4.30 -10.53
CA ARG A 62 5.29 4.43 -9.08
C ARG A 62 4.14 5.29 -8.53
N GLY A 63 3.55 4.87 -7.42
CA GLY A 63 2.50 5.63 -6.71
C GLY A 63 1.06 5.17 -6.95
N HIS A 64 0.83 4.11 -7.73
CA HIS A 64 -0.50 3.54 -7.92
C HIS A 64 -0.86 2.56 -6.79
N ALA A 65 -2.13 2.56 -6.38
CA ALA A 65 -2.63 1.60 -5.40
C ALA A 65 -2.81 0.20 -6.03
N TYR A 66 -2.28 -0.81 -5.36
CA TYR A 66 -2.58 -2.21 -5.61
C TYR A 66 -3.26 -2.81 -4.38
N VAL A 67 -4.56 -3.07 -4.51
CA VAL A 67 -5.38 -3.66 -3.45
C VAL A 67 -5.84 -5.05 -3.88
N TYR A 68 -5.64 -6.05 -3.01
CA TYR A 68 -6.10 -7.41 -3.26
C TYR A 68 -6.70 -8.04 -2.01
N LEU A 69 -7.55 -9.06 -2.20
CA LEU A 69 -8.15 -9.84 -1.12
C LEU A 69 -7.24 -11.04 -0.78
N ALA A 70 -6.73 -11.07 0.45
CA ALA A 70 -6.01 -12.18 1.04
C ALA A 70 -6.97 -13.10 1.81
N TYR A 71 -6.79 -14.42 1.65
CA TYR A 71 -7.55 -15.47 2.35
C TYR A 71 -9.08 -15.37 2.23
N GLY A 72 -9.60 -14.61 1.26
CA GLY A 72 -11.03 -14.38 1.09
C GLY A 72 -11.68 -13.42 2.10
N ILE A 73 -10.92 -12.84 3.03
CA ILE A 73 -11.49 -12.10 4.18
C ILE A 73 -10.79 -10.77 4.51
N SER A 74 -9.59 -10.51 3.99
CA SER A 74 -8.82 -9.32 4.37
C SER A 74 -8.20 -8.64 3.17
N PHE A 75 -8.38 -7.34 3.04
CA PHE A 75 -7.76 -6.55 1.97
C PHE A 75 -6.36 -6.10 2.37
N MET A 76 -5.43 -6.19 1.42
CA MET A 76 -4.05 -5.73 1.56
C MET A 76 -3.82 -4.55 0.62
N LEU A 77 -3.29 -3.44 1.14
CA LEU A 77 -3.03 -2.21 0.39
C LEU A 77 -1.53 -2.05 0.12
N ASN A 78 -1.18 -1.96 -1.16
CA ASN A 78 0.18 -1.73 -1.63
C ASN A 78 0.25 -0.46 -2.49
N VAL A 79 1.46 0.09 -2.62
CA VAL A 79 1.80 1.18 -3.53
C VAL A 79 2.82 0.66 -4.54
N SER A 80 2.58 0.80 -5.85
CA SER A 80 3.56 0.44 -6.88
C SER A 80 4.83 1.28 -6.75
N SER A 81 5.96 0.68 -7.12
CA SER A 81 7.28 1.31 -7.09
C SER A 81 8.02 1.11 -8.41
N GLU A 82 9.16 1.80 -8.53
CA GLU A 82 10.04 1.76 -9.70
C GLU A 82 9.37 2.21 -11.01
N ALA A 83 10.00 1.85 -12.13
CA ALA A 83 9.51 2.15 -13.47
C ALA A 83 8.32 1.25 -13.85
N GLN A 84 7.51 1.74 -14.80
CA GLN A 84 6.45 0.94 -15.40
C GLN A 84 7.01 -0.38 -15.94
N GLY A 85 6.30 -1.48 -15.65
CA GLY A 85 6.66 -2.82 -16.09
C GLY A 85 7.54 -3.63 -15.12
N THR A 86 8.06 -3.04 -14.05
CA THR A 86 8.94 -3.78 -13.12
C THR A 86 8.17 -4.73 -12.19
N GLY A 87 6.97 -4.35 -11.72
CA GLY A 87 6.14 -5.23 -10.89
C GLY A 87 6.47 -5.23 -9.39
N THR A 88 7.08 -4.15 -8.88
CA THR A 88 7.47 -4.00 -7.47
C THR A 88 6.47 -3.16 -6.70
N GLY A 89 6.50 -3.25 -5.37
CA GLY A 89 5.65 -2.41 -4.54
C GLY A 89 5.96 -2.45 -3.06
N VAL A 90 5.27 -1.58 -2.33
CA VAL A 90 5.35 -1.46 -0.88
C VAL A 90 4.00 -1.75 -0.26
N LEU A 91 3.93 -2.75 0.61
CA LEU A 91 2.76 -3.04 1.44
C LEU A 91 2.71 -2.08 2.63
N ILE A 92 1.54 -1.51 2.89
CA ILE A 92 1.27 -0.77 4.13
C ILE A 92 0.73 -1.76 5.16
N ARG A 93 1.47 -1.94 6.27
CA ARG A 93 1.18 -2.98 7.27
C ARG A 93 0.46 -2.45 8.49
N ALA A 94 0.86 -1.27 8.96
CA ALA A 94 0.27 -0.67 10.15
C ALA A 94 0.18 0.86 10.03
N LEU A 95 -0.87 1.38 10.65
CA LEU A 95 -1.12 2.80 10.81
C LEU A 95 -1.27 3.15 12.29
N GLU A 96 -0.74 4.29 12.71
CA GLU A 96 -1.14 5.01 13.92
C GLU A 96 -2.37 5.87 13.58
N PRO A 97 -3.58 5.58 14.11
CA PRO A 97 -4.78 6.36 13.83
C PRO A 97 -4.66 7.81 14.33
N LEU A 98 -5.09 8.79 13.53
CA LEU A 98 -5.02 10.22 13.88
C LEU A 98 -6.38 10.92 13.86
N GLU A 99 -7.23 10.63 12.88
CA GLU A 99 -8.53 11.28 12.69
C GLU A 99 -9.62 10.26 12.41
N GLY A 100 -10.84 10.49 12.90
CA GLY A 100 -11.99 9.62 12.64
C GLY A 100 -11.90 8.25 13.32
N ILE A 101 -11.25 8.16 14.48
CA ILE A 101 -11.00 6.91 15.21
C ILE A 101 -12.30 6.16 15.52
N GLU A 102 -13.39 6.85 15.89
CA GLU A 102 -14.69 6.21 16.14
C GLU A 102 -15.26 5.55 14.88
N ILE A 103 -15.11 6.17 13.70
CA ILE A 103 -15.51 5.57 12.42
C ILE A 103 -14.66 4.32 12.14
N MET A 104 -13.35 4.37 12.44
CA MET A 104 -12.46 3.21 12.29
C MET A 104 -12.84 2.05 13.21
N ARG A 105 -13.22 2.34 14.46
CA ARG A 105 -13.69 1.36 15.45
C ARG A 105 -14.96 0.66 14.98
N LEU A 106 -15.97 1.43 14.58
CA LEU A 106 -17.22 0.92 14.01
C LEU A 106 -16.98 0.00 12.80
N ASN A 107 -16.13 0.42 11.86
CA ASN A 107 -15.77 -0.39 10.68
C ASN A 107 -15.04 -1.70 11.04
N ARG A 108 -14.41 -1.78 12.21
CA ARG A 108 -13.73 -2.96 12.74
C ARG A 108 -14.58 -3.78 13.71
N GLY A 109 -15.77 -3.30 14.07
CA GLY A 109 -16.64 -3.94 15.07
C GLY A 109 -16.06 -3.94 16.48
N VAL A 110 -15.28 -2.91 16.85
CA VAL A 110 -14.69 -2.73 18.19
C VAL A 110 -15.13 -1.43 18.84
#